data_AF-A0A973JYC9-F1
#
_entry.id   AF-A0A973JYC9-F1
#
_cell.length_a   1.000
_cell.length_b   1.000
_cell.length_c   1.000
_cell.angle_alpha   90.00
_cell.angle_beta   90.00
_cell.angle_gamma   90.00
#
_symmetry.space_group_name_H-M   'P 1'
#
loop_
_entity.id
_entity.type
_entity.pdbx_description
1 polymer ?
#
loop_
_entity_poly.entity_id
_entity_poly.type
_entity_poly.pdbx_seq_one_letter_code
_entity_poly.pdbx_strand_id
1 'polypeptide(L)'
;MLSAKSLFTEILDNDDSFRLFCSIAASGESQGGWENARIAALVPESERDLAPKITRHGADEDKHGRIFNALMKKRGLEPAPVPPETDYTMLLEQHGIGLAHDKLKADQPLTVRDIVTYLAHSRVTEQRASEQMELLRKHFADHPELGRAVKMISSDEDNHLAYCHEELLRFARAGHGRDIQRILRECALAEIRVYRDVSLAVMAHMGRILGWS
;
A
#
# COMPACT_ATOMS: atom_id res chain seq x y z
N MET A 1 -8.16 -19.69 21.63
CA MET A 1 -6.70 -19.46 21.62
C MET A 1 -6.43 -18.28 20.70
N LEU A 2 -5.57 -17.36 21.11
CA LEU A 2 -5.17 -16.23 20.29
C LEU A 2 -4.42 -16.74 19.05
N SER A 3 -4.90 -16.41 17.87
CA SER A 3 -4.28 -16.70 16.57
C SER A 3 -4.54 -15.56 15.60
N ALA A 4 -3.74 -15.42 14.54
CA ALA A 4 -4.01 -14.42 13.50
C ALA A 4 -5.43 -14.56 12.94
N LYS A 5 -5.87 -15.81 12.68
CA LYS A 5 -7.23 -16.07 12.19
C LYS A 5 -8.30 -15.59 13.16
N SER A 6 -8.21 -15.93 14.44
CA SER A 6 -9.23 -15.51 15.43
C SER A 6 -9.27 -14.00 15.60
N LEU A 7 -8.10 -13.35 15.61
CA LEU A 7 -7.97 -11.90 15.72
C LEU A 7 -8.65 -11.18 14.54
N PHE A 8 -8.34 -11.60 13.31
CA PHE A 8 -8.98 -11.03 12.13
C PHE A 8 -10.47 -11.35 12.08
N THR A 9 -10.91 -12.54 12.49
CA THR A 9 -12.34 -12.85 12.58
C THR A 9 -13.06 -11.90 13.53
N GLU A 10 -12.52 -11.61 14.72
CA GLU A 10 -13.12 -10.64 15.64
C GLU A 10 -13.23 -9.23 15.03
N ILE A 11 -12.19 -8.76 14.32
CA ILE A 11 -12.21 -7.47 13.62
C ILE A 11 -13.26 -7.47 12.49
N LEU A 12 -13.38 -8.56 11.75
CA LEU A 12 -14.25 -8.67 10.57
C LEU A 12 -15.72 -8.91 10.92
N ASP A 13 -16.02 -9.47 12.10
CA ASP A 13 -17.38 -9.80 12.53
C ASP A 13 -18.06 -8.65 13.30
N ASN A 14 -17.30 -7.64 13.73
CA ASN A 14 -17.84 -6.43 14.35
C ASN A 14 -17.84 -5.28 13.34
N ASP A 15 -19.00 -4.63 13.18
CA ASP A 15 -19.19 -3.61 12.14
C ASP A 15 -18.34 -2.36 12.35
N ASP A 16 -18.11 -1.92 13.59
CA ASP A 16 -17.30 -0.73 13.87
C ASP A 16 -15.81 -0.97 13.58
N SER A 17 -15.28 -2.13 13.98
CA SER A 17 -13.89 -2.49 13.69
C SER A 17 -13.68 -2.78 12.21
N PHE A 18 -14.64 -3.47 11.57
CA PHE A 18 -14.63 -3.72 10.14
C PHE A 18 -14.64 -2.42 9.34
N ARG A 19 -15.52 -1.48 9.71
CA ARG A 19 -15.62 -0.14 9.11
C ARG A 19 -14.30 0.60 9.20
N LEU A 20 -13.69 0.65 10.38
CA LEU A 20 -12.40 1.32 10.55
C LEU A 20 -11.29 0.63 9.76
N PHE A 21 -11.21 -0.70 9.81
CA PHE A 21 -10.21 -1.48 9.08
C PHE A 21 -10.29 -1.23 7.56
N CYS A 22 -11.49 -1.31 6.98
CA CYS A 22 -11.69 -1.04 5.57
C CYS A 22 -11.46 0.43 5.20
N SER A 23 -11.74 1.39 6.10
CA SER A 23 -11.50 2.81 5.84
C SER A 23 -10.01 3.14 5.79
N ILE A 24 -9.22 2.55 6.69
CA ILE A 24 -7.74 2.68 6.70
C ILE A 24 -7.17 2.12 5.39
N ALA A 25 -7.57 0.90 5.02
CA ALA A 25 -7.13 0.29 3.77
C ALA A 25 -7.52 1.15 2.57
N ALA A 26 -8.82 1.48 2.41
CA ALA A 26 -9.31 2.27 1.30
C ALA A 26 -8.61 3.63 1.13
N SER A 27 -8.25 4.28 2.24
CA SER A 27 -7.50 5.55 2.22
C SER A 27 -6.09 5.35 1.68
N GLY A 28 -5.38 4.31 2.14
CA GLY A 28 -4.05 3.96 1.65
C GLY A 28 -4.05 3.66 0.15
N GLU A 29 -4.98 2.81 -0.30
CA GLU A 29 -5.14 2.46 -1.72
C GLU A 29 -5.44 3.69 -2.59
N SER A 30 -6.33 4.58 -2.13
CA SER A 30 -6.70 5.78 -2.90
C SER A 30 -5.54 6.76 -3.03
N GLN A 31 -4.69 6.85 -2.00
CA GLN A 31 -3.48 7.65 -2.05
C GLN A 31 -2.47 7.02 -3.02
N GLY A 32 -2.24 5.70 -2.94
CA GLY A 32 -1.37 4.98 -3.87
C GLY A 32 -1.80 5.14 -5.33
N GLY A 33 -3.11 5.10 -5.60
CA GLY A 33 -3.68 5.37 -6.92
C GLY A 33 -3.36 6.78 -7.42
N TRP A 34 -3.57 7.80 -6.59
CA TRP A 34 -3.24 9.19 -6.92
C TRP A 34 -1.74 9.39 -7.17
N GLU A 35 -0.87 8.86 -6.29
CA GLU A 35 0.58 8.99 -6.40
C GLU A 35 1.08 8.37 -7.72
N ASN A 36 0.68 7.13 -8.00
CA ASN A 36 1.05 6.44 -9.24
C ASN A 36 0.52 7.17 -10.48
N ALA A 37 -0.72 7.68 -10.46
CA ALA A 37 -1.26 8.47 -11.57
C ALA A 37 -0.41 9.72 -11.85
N ARG A 38 0.03 10.42 -10.80
CA ARG A 38 0.92 11.58 -10.93
C ARG A 38 2.30 11.19 -11.42
N ILE A 39 2.90 10.13 -10.89
CA ILE A 39 4.22 9.65 -11.33
C ILE A 39 4.16 9.24 -12.81
N ALA A 40 3.11 8.54 -13.23
CA ALA A 40 2.91 8.16 -14.63
C ALA A 40 2.80 9.39 -15.55
N ALA A 41 2.11 10.45 -15.13
CA ALA A 41 2.03 11.68 -15.91
C ALA A 41 3.40 12.38 -16.03
N LEU A 42 4.25 12.27 -15.00
CA LEU A 42 5.50 13.02 -14.90
C LEU A 42 6.76 12.23 -15.28
N VAL A 43 6.68 10.97 -15.69
CA VAL A 43 7.88 10.20 -16.08
C VAL A 43 8.67 10.95 -17.17
N PRO A 44 10.00 11.04 -17.06
CA PRO A 44 10.82 11.68 -18.08
C PRO A 44 10.74 10.97 -19.42
N GLU A 45 10.97 11.72 -20.50
CA GLU A 45 10.94 11.20 -21.87
C GLU A 45 11.86 10.00 -22.09
N SER A 46 13.04 10.01 -21.46
CA SER A 46 14.01 8.89 -21.57
C SER A 46 13.51 7.58 -20.97
N GLU A 47 12.46 7.62 -20.13
CA GLU A 47 11.88 6.45 -19.47
C GLU A 47 10.40 6.30 -19.80
N ARG A 48 9.95 6.86 -20.94
CA ARG A 48 8.52 6.97 -21.27
C ARG A 48 7.80 5.62 -21.29
N ASP A 49 8.50 4.54 -21.62
CA ASP A 49 8.01 3.17 -21.65
C ASP A 49 7.53 2.65 -20.27
N LEU A 50 7.92 3.31 -19.17
CA LEU A 50 7.41 2.99 -17.83
C LEU A 50 5.99 3.50 -17.59
N ALA A 51 5.53 4.53 -18.32
CA ALA A 51 4.22 5.15 -18.08
C ALA A 51 3.09 4.12 -17.98
N PRO A 52 2.93 3.19 -18.94
CA PRO A 52 1.81 2.27 -18.93
C PRO A 52 1.84 1.32 -17.74
N LYS A 53 3.04 0.92 -17.26
CA LYS A 53 3.19 0.07 -16.08
C LYS A 53 2.76 0.80 -14.82
N ILE A 54 3.21 2.04 -14.65
CA ILE A 54 2.88 2.90 -13.49
C ILE A 54 1.38 3.28 -13.52
N THR A 55 0.83 3.58 -14.70
CA THR A 55 -0.62 3.83 -14.85
C THR A 55 -1.44 2.61 -14.46
N ARG A 56 -1.01 1.42 -14.88
CA ARG A 56 -1.69 0.18 -14.51
C ARG A 56 -1.66 -0.04 -13.00
N HIS A 57 -0.50 0.11 -12.38
CA HIS A 57 -0.35 0.04 -10.93
C HIS A 57 -1.34 0.99 -10.24
N GLY A 58 -1.33 2.29 -10.58
CA GLY A 58 -2.28 3.23 -9.98
C GLY A 58 -3.76 2.89 -10.21
N ALA A 59 -4.11 2.31 -11.37
CA ALA A 59 -5.47 1.86 -11.63
C ALA A 59 -5.88 0.64 -10.80
N ASP A 60 -4.92 -0.23 -10.47
CA ASP A 60 -5.11 -1.38 -9.59
C ASP A 60 -5.30 -0.92 -8.13
N GLU A 61 -4.49 0.01 -7.64
CA GLU A 61 -4.68 0.67 -6.31
C GLU A 61 -6.07 1.33 -6.19
N ASP A 62 -6.45 2.15 -7.18
CA ASP A 62 -7.77 2.78 -7.26
C ASP A 62 -8.91 1.73 -7.22
N LYS A 63 -8.69 0.57 -7.83
CA LYS A 63 -9.63 -0.56 -7.83
C LYS A 63 -9.69 -1.20 -6.44
N HIS A 64 -8.57 -1.36 -5.74
CA HIS A 64 -8.55 -1.89 -4.37
C HIS A 64 -9.29 -0.97 -3.40
N GLY A 65 -9.06 0.35 -3.48
CA GLY A 65 -9.80 1.33 -2.69
C GLY A 65 -11.32 1.24 -2.91
N ARG A 66 -11.76 1.06 -4.16
CA ARG A 66 -13.18 0.81 -4.47
C ARG A 66 -13.70 -0.51 -3.91
N ILE A 67 -12.88 -1.56 -3.85
CA ILE A 67 -13.26 -2.85 -3.28
C ILE A 67 -13.55 -2.70 -1.78
N PHE A 68 -12.66 -2.05 -1.02
CA PHE A 68 -12.88 -1.82 0.42
C PHE A 68 -14.12 -0.96 0.70
N ASN A 69 -14.35 0.07 -0.10
CA ASN A 69 -15.57 0.88 -0.01
C ASN A 69 -16.84 0.05 -0.34
N ALA A 70 -16.78 -0.81 -1.34
CA ALA A 70 -17.89 -1.70 -1.70
C ALA A 70 -18.19 -2.72 -0.60
N LEU A 71 -17.17 -3.21 0.09
CA LEU A 71 -17.31 -4.12 1.24
C LEU A 71 -18.05 -3.45 2.41
N MET A 72 -17.70 -2.22 2.76
CA MET A 72 -18.43 -1.43 3.77
C MET A 72 -19.88 -1.16 3.34
N LYS A 73 -20.08 -0.71 2.10
CA LYS A 73 -21.41 -0.43 1.54
C LYS A 73 -22.32 -1.65 1.56
N LYS A 74 -21.78 -2.84 1.28
CA LYS A 74 -22.53 -4.11 1.33
C LYS A 74 -23.11 -4.39 2.73
N ARG A 75 -22.46 -3.88 3.78
CA ARG A 75 -22.93 -3.96 5.17
C ARG A 75 -23.73 -2.74 5.63
N GLY A 76 -24.00 -1.77 4.74
CA GLY A 76 -24.70 -0.54 5.09
C GLY A 76 -23.85 0.43 5.92
N LEU A 77 -22.52 0.32 5.83
CA LEU A 77 -21.57 1.13 6.60
C LEU A 77 -21.00 2.26 5.72
N GLU A 78 -20.88 3.44 6.30
CA GLU A 78 -20.19 4.59 5.71
C GLU A 78 -18.73 4.67 6.20
N PRO A 79 -17.79 5.15 5.37
CA PRO A 79 -16.38 5.27 5.75
C PRO A 79 -16.18 6.02 7.08
N ALA A 80 -15.25 5.52 7.90
CA ALA A 80 -14.83 6.18 9.13
C ALA A 80 -13.69 7.18 8.85
N PRO A 81 -13.56 8.24 9.65
CA PRO A 81 -12.34 9.04 9.68
C PRO A 81 -11.14 8.14 9.99
N VAL A 82 -10.08 8.24 9.19
CA VAL A 82 -8.82 7.51 9.41
C VAL A 82 -8.01 8.22 10.48
N PRO A 83 -7.66 7.56 11.60
CA PRO A 83 -6.77 8.13 12.60
C PRO A 83 -5.40 8.43 12.00
N PRO A 84 -4.82 9.64 12.20
CA PRO A 84 -3.55 10.02 11.58
C PRO A 84 -2.38 9.07 11.89
N GLU A 85 -2.36 8.47 13.08
CA GLU A 85 -1.34 7.50 13.48
C GLU A 85 -1.47 6.13 12.78
N THR A 86 -2.54 5.92 12.02
CA THR A 86 -2.76 4.72 11.19
C THR A 86 -2.55 4.99 9.69
N ASP A 87 -2.28 6.25 9.31
CA ASP A 87 -2.04 6.66 7.93
C ASP A 87 -0.59 6.32 7.51
N TYR A 88 -0.42 5.07 7.09
CA TYR A 88 0.88 4.50 6.74
C TYR A 88 1.63 5.32 5.69
N THR A 89 0.96 5.74 4.63
CA THR A 89 1.61 6.43 3.51
C THR A 89 2.02 7.85 3.89
N MET A 90 1.18 8.59 4.63
CA MET A 90 1.57 9.89 5.19
C MET A 90 2.73 9.79 6.18
N LEU A 91 2.74 8.76 7.03
CA LEU A 91 3.83 8.56 7.99
C LEU A 91 5.14 8.20 7.30
N LEU A 92 5.12 7.46 6.19
CA LEU A 92 6.31 7.21 5.37
C LEU A 92 6.87 8.51 4.78
N GLU A 93 6.02 9.34 4.18
CA GLU A 93 6.45 10.63 3.62
C GLU A 93 7.06 11.55 4.69
N GLN A 94 6.47 11.60 5.90
CA GLN A 94 7.03 12.37 7.02
C GLN A 94 8.44 11.91 7.42
N HIS A 95 8.78 10.65 7.16
CA HIS A 95 10.12 10.10 7.35
C HIS A 95 11.03 10.26 6.12
N GLY A 96 10.59 11.00 5.11
CA GLY A 96 11.33 11.26 3.86
C GLY A 96 11.35 10.05 2.92
N ILE A 97 10.39 9.14 3.05
CA ILE A 97 10.29 7.93 2.22
C ILE A 97 9.30 8.17 1.08
N GLY A 98 9.69 7.77 -0.13
CA GLY A 98 8.92 7.99 -1.35
C GLY A 98 9.16 9.34 -2.01
N LEU A 99 8.27 9.72 -2.93
CA LEU A 99 8.28 11.03 -3.57
C LEU A 99 7.30 11.94 -2.83
N ALA A 100 7.77 13.10 -2.38
CA ALA A 100 6.92 14.05 -1.66
C ALA A 100 5.73 14.53 -2.52
N HIS A 101 4.56 14.72 -1.90
CA HIS A 101 3.35 15.19 -2.58
C HIS A 101 3.56 16.53 -3.26
N ASP A 102 4.31 17.44 -2.64
CA ASP A 102 4.62 18.75 -3.23
C ASP A 102 5.39 18.61 -4.55
N LYS A 103 6.26 17.60 -4.65
CA LYS A 103 6.95 17.28 -5.90
C LYS A 103 6.00 16.72 -6.93
N LEU A 104 5.12 15.80 -6.55
CA LEU A 104 4.13 15.21 -7.45
C LEU A 104 3.09 16.24 -7.94
N LYS A 105 2.84 17.31 -7.18
CA LYS A 105 1.94 18.42 -7.53
C LYS A 105 2.58 19.49 -8.42
N ALA A 106 3.91 19.55 -8.52
CA ALA A 106 4.61 20.64 -9.20
C ALA A 106 4.46 20.67 -10.74
N ASP A 107 3.79 19.68 -11.34
CA ASP A 107 3.63 19.51 -12.81
C ASP A 107 4.96 19.62 -13.59
N GLN A 108 6.08 19.23 -12.97
CA GLN A 108 7.39 19.17 -13.59
C GLN A 108 7.79 17.72 -13.88
N PRO A 109 8.43 17.44 -15.04
CA PRO A 109 8.96 16.11 -15.31
C PRO A 109 9.88 15.62 -14.18
N LEU A 110 9.66 14.38 -13.77
CA LEU A 110 10.52 13.68 -12.82
C LEU A 110 11.89 13.41 -13.45
N THR A 111 12.91 13.32 -12.62
CA THR A 111 14.23 12.86 -13.07
C THR A 111 14.29 11.33 -13.08
N VAL A 112 15.27 10.76 -13.79
CA VAL A 112 15.55 9.30 -13.71
C VAL A 112 15.79 8.87 -12.26
N ARG A 113 16.48 9.70 -11.46
CA ARG A 113 16.70 9.44 -10.04
C ARG A 113 15.40 9.39 -9.23
N ASP A 114 14.41 10.18 -9.60
CA ASP A 114 13.09 10.15 -8.95
C ASP A 114 12.34 8.87 -9.29
N ILE A 115 12.43 8.39 -10.53
CA ILE A 115 11.87 7.10 -10.94
C ILE A 115 12.55 5.95 -10.18
N VAL A 116 13.88 5.99 -10.02
CA VAL A 116 14.61 5.00 -9.22
C VAL A 116 14.17 5.07 -7.75
N THR A 117 13.99 6.27 -7.20
CA THR A 117 13.48 6.47 -5.82
C THR A 117 12.08 5.88 -5.66
N TYR A 118 11.17 6.18 -6.58
CA TYR A 118 9.82 5.63 -6.61
C TYR A 118 9.83 4.11 -6.65
N LEU A 119 10.53 3.49 -7.62
CA LEU A 119 10.55 2.03 -7.76
C LEU A 119 11.16 1.34 -6.54
N ALA A 120 12.21 1.93 -5.95
CA ALA A 120 12.83 1.38 -4.75
C ALA A 120 11.90 1.48 -3.53
N HIS A 121 11.18 2.60 -3.40
CA HIS A 121 10.16 2.77 -2.37
C HIS A 121 9.01 1.78 -2.57
N SER A 122 8.38 1.79 -3.74
CA SER A 122 7.28 0.88 -4.09
C SER A 122 7.68 -0.57 -3.86
N ARG A 123 8.87 -1.01 -4.29
CA ARG A 123 9.32 -2.38 -4.02
C ARG A 123 9.27 -2.77 -2.53
N VAL A 124 9.55 -1.83 -1.61
CA VAL A 124 9.49 -2.08 -0.15
C VAL A 124 8.05 -2.13 0.32
N THR A 125 7.21 -1.17 -0.10
CA THR A 125 5.78 -1.13 0.29
C THR A 125 4.99 -2.27 -0.32
N GLU A 126 5.25 -2.63 -1.58
CA GLU A 126 4.62 -3.77 -2.26
C GLU A 126 5.03 -5.10 -1.63
N GLN A 127 6.26 -5.23 -1.13
CA GLN A 127 6.61 -6.43 -0.35
C GLN A 127 5.75 -6.52 0.92
N ARG A 128 5.57 -5.40 1.63
CA ARG A 128 4.72 -5.36 2.81
C ARG A 128 3.27 -5.72 2.46
N ALA A 129 2.73 -5.12 1.42
CA ALA A 129 1.37 -5.36 0.95
C ALA A 129 1.18 -6.84 0.55
N SER A 130 2.07 -7.40 -0.28
CA SER A 130 2.06 -8.81 -0.68
C SER A 130 2.09 -9.76 0.53
N GLU A 131 2.97 -9.52 1.52
CA GLU A 131 3.06 -10.33 2.75
C GLU A 131 1.76 -10.27 3.60
N GLN A 132 1.17 -9.08 3.74
CA GLN A 132 -0.11 -8.92 4.46
C GLN A 132 -1.26 -9.58 3.72
N MET A 133 -1.30 -9.43 2.39
CA MET A 133 -2.32 -10.03 1.54
C MET A 133 -2.20 -11.55 1.47
N GLU A 134 -0.99 -12.10 1.51
CA GLU A 134 -0.77 -13.54 1.64
C GLU A 134 -1.36 -14.09 2.94
N LEU A 135 -1.16 -13.39 4.07
CA LEU A 135 -1.74 -13.76 5.36
C LEU A 135 -3.27 -13.75 5.32
N LEU A 136 -3.87 -12.68 4.75
CA LEU A 136 -5.32 -12.60 4.58
C LEU A 136 -5.82 -13.70 3.64
N ARG A 137 -5.13 -13.97 2.53
CA ARG A 137 -5.50 -15.02 1.57
C ARG A 137 -5.48 -16.38 2.22
N LYS A 138 -4.44 -16.70 3.00
CA LYS A 138 -4.34 -17.96 3.74
C LYS A 138 -5.53 -18.23 4.65
N HIS A 139 -6.10 -17.19 5.26
CA HIS A 139 -7.18 -17.35 6.25
C HIS A 139 -8.59 -17.11 5.69
N PHE A 140 -8.72 -16.29 4.64
CA PHE A 140 -10.01 -15.79 4.17
C PHE A 140 -10.25 -15.99 2.66
N ALA A 141 -9.38 -16.73 1.95
CA ALA A 141 -9.56 -17.07 0.53
C ALA A 141 -10.94 -17.66 0.20
N ASP A 142 -11.51 -18.44 1.12
CA ASP A 142 -12.80 -19.11 0.93
C ASP A 142 -13.93 -18.45 1.75
N HIS A 143 -13.66 -17.26 2.32
CA HIS A 143 -14.70 -16.48 2.99
C HIS A 143 -15.73 -16.01 1.96
N PRO A 144 -17.04 -16.24 2.18
CA PRO A 144 -18.07 -15.99 1.17
C PRO A 144 -18.14 -14.52 0.72
N GLU A 145 -17.77 -13.59 1.60
CA GLU A 145 -17.81 -12.16 1.29
C GLU A 145 -16.46 -11.58 0.85
N LEU A 146 -15.36 -12.12 1.36
CA LEU A 146 -14.03 -11.50 1.26
C LEU A 146 -13.11 -12.25 0.31
N GLY A 147 -13.35 -13.54 0.08
CA GLY A 147 -12.42 -14.42 -0.63
C GLY A 147 -12.08 -13.92 -2.04
N ARG A 148 -13.07 -13.38 -2.76
CA ARG A 148 -12.83 -12.79 -4.08
C ARG A 148 -11.95 -11.54 -4.02
N ALA A 149 -12.23 -10.63 -3.08
CA ALA A 149 -11.46 -9.41 -2.90
C ALA A 149 -10.01 -9.73 -2.53
N VAL A 150 -9.81 -10.59 -1.53
CA VAL A 150 -8.49 -10.97 -1.02
C VAL A 150 -7.65 -11.68 -2.09
N LYS A 151 -8.26 -12.57 -2.89
CA LYS A 151 -7.55 -13.25 -4.00
C LYS A 151 -7.14 -12.28 -5.10
N MET A 152 -8.00 -11.31 -5.43
CA MET A 152 -7.71 -10.30 -6.45
C MET A 152 -6.57 -9.38 -6.01
N ILE A 153 -6.72 -8.73 -4.86
CA ILE A 153 -5.73 -7.80 -4.33
C ILE A 153 -4.39 -8.51 -4.16
N SER A 154 -4.36 -9.71 -3.55
CA SER A 154 -3.12 -10.49 -3.41
C SER A 154 -2.42 -10.77 -4.74
N SER A 155 -3.16 -11.03 -5.82
CA SER A 155 -2.54 -11.26 -7.13
C SER A 155 -2.02 -9.97 -7.76
N ASP A 156 -2.66 -8.84 -7.49
CA ASP A 156 -2.22 -7.54 -7.98
C ASP A 156 -0.94 -7.11 -7.25
N GLU A 157 -0.85 -7.28 -5.91
CA GLU A 157 0.36 -6.96 -5.14
C GLU A 157 1.58 -7.78 -5.57
N ASP A 158 1.39 -9.07 -5.86
CA ASP A 158 2.47 -9.91 -6.37
C ASP A 158 2.98 -9.39 -7.72
N ASN A 159 2.09 -8.88 -8.58
CA ASN A 159 2.47 -8.25 -9.84
C ASN A 159 3.15 -6.90 -9.63
N HIS A 160 2.67 -6.09 -8.66
CA HIS A 160 3.27 -4.80 -8.31
C HIS A 160 4.72 -5.00 -7.85
N LEU A 161 4.92 -5.90 -6.88
CA LEU A 161 6.24 -6.27 -6.38
C LEU A 161 7.16 -6.78 -7.49
N ALA A 162 6.65 -7.66 -8.37
CA ALA A 162 7.43 -8.23 -9.47
C ALA A 162 7.91 -7.14 -10.45
N TYR A 163 7.03 -6.26 -10.92
CA TYR A 163 7.46 -5.24 -11.89
C TYR A 163 8.42 -4.23 -11.24
N CYS A 164 8.21 -3.82 -9.98
CA CYS A 164 9.16 -2.95 -9.29
C CYS A 164 10.55 -3.60 -9.24
N HIS A 165 10.60 -4.90 -8.94
CA HIS A 165 11.86 -5.65 -8.91
C HIS A 165 12.53 -5.69 -10.29
N GLU A 166 11.79 -6.02 -11.35
CA GLU A 166 12.31 -6.09 -12.72
C GLU A 166 12.87 -4.75 -13.20
N GLU A 167 12.17 -3.65 -12.95
CA GLU A 167 12.62 -2.32 -13.35
C GLU A 167 13.84 -1.86 -12.55
N LEU A 168 13.91 -2.18 -11.25
CA LEU A 168 15.13 -1.94 -10.47
C LEU A 168 16.33 -2.73 -11.02
N LEU A 169 16.15 -3.98 -11.46
CA LEU A 169 17.21 -4.73 -12.11
C LEU A 169 17.65 -4.08 -13.43
N ARG A 170 16.72 -3.53 -14.21
CA ARG A 170 17.03 -2.77 -15.43
C ARG A 170 17.86 -1.52 -15.11
N PHE A 171 17.44 -0.71 -14.12
CA PHE A 171 18.20 0.47 -13.71
C PHE A 171 19.55 0.14 -13.07
N ALA A 172 19.66 -0.98 -12.36
CA ALA A 172 20.95 -1.46 -11.85
C ALA A 172 21.94 -1.74 -12.99
N ARG A 173 21.48 -2.39 -14.07
CA ARG A 173 22.29 -2.62 -15.29
C ARG A 173 22.65 -1.32 -16.00
N ALA A 174 21.79 -0.30 -15.92
CA ALA A 174 22.05 1.04 -16.45
C ALA A 174 22.99 1.90 -15.55
N GLY A 175 23.50 1.35 -14.44
CA GLY A 175 24.49 2.01 -13.60
C GLY A 175 23.96 2.61 -12.29
N HIS A 176 22.66 2.48 -12.00
CA HIS A 176 22.05 3.02 -10.76
C HIS A 176 22.15 2.09 -9.55
N GLY A 177 22.91 1.00 -9.63
CA GLY A 177 22.93 -0.05 -8.60
C GLY A 177 23.27 0.44 -7.18
N ARG A 178 24.21 1.39 -7.03
CA ARG A 178 24.56 1.95 -5.71
C ARG A 178 23.44 2.81 -5.13
N ASP A 179 22.79 3.61 -5.96
CA ASP A 179 21.65 4.43 -5.53
C ASP A 179 20.47 3.55 -5.12
N ILE A 180 20.17 2.51 -5.90
CA ILE A 180 19.13 1.53 -5.59
C ILE A 180 19.40 0.88 -4.23
N GLN A 181 20.61 0.37 -3.99
CA GLN A 181 20.95 -0.26 -2.71
C GLN A 181 20.80 0.69 -1.52
N ARG A 182 21.27 1.94 -1.69
CA ARG A 182 21.16 2.97 -0.66
C ARG A 182 19.69 3.28 -0.34
N ILE A 183 18.89 3.55 -1.37
CA ILE A 183 17.47 3.89 -1.21
C ILE A 183 16.68 2.72 -0.62
N LEU A 184 16.88 1.49 -1.12
CA LEU A 184 16.24 0.30 -0.56
C LEU A 184 16.55 0.12 0.92
N ARG A 185 17.80 0.32 1.33
CA ARG A 185 18.21 0.22 2.74
C ARG A 185 17.56 1.30 3.60
N GLU A 186 17.59 2.55 3.14
CA GLU A 186 16.96 3.68 3.83
C GLU A 186 15.45 3.45 3.98
N CYS A 187 14.77 3.10 2.88
CA CYS A 187 13.34 2.81 2.85
C CYS A 187 12.98 1.63 3.77
N ALA A 188 13.67 0.50 3.67
CA ALA A 188 13.34 -0.67 4.49
C ALA A 188 13.50 -0.40 6.00
N LEU A 189 14.54 0.33 6.41
CA LEU A 189 14.77 0.63 7.83
C LEU A 189 13.72 1.60 8.39
N ALA A 190 13.27 2.57 7.58
CA ALA A 190 12.20 3.48 7.96
C ALA A 190 10.84 2.77 7.95
N GLU A 191 10.53 2.02 6.91
CA GLU A 191 9.28 1.27 6.76
C GLU A 191 9.06 0.31 7.91
N ILE A 192 10.08 -0.44 8.35
CA ILE A 192 9.94 -1.38 9.48
C ILE A 192 9.45 -0.66 10.75
N ARG A 193 9.92 0.57 10.98
CA ARG A 193 9.52 1.38 12.16
C ARG A 193 8.10 1.90 11.98
N VAL A 194 7.81 2.49 10.83
CA VAL A 194 6.48 3.02 10.51
C VAL A 194 5.44 1.91 10.54
N TYR A 195 5.69 0.78 9.90
CA TYR A 195 4.79 -0.37 9.88
C TYR A 195 4.53 -0.91 11.29
N ARG A 196 5.56 -1.01 12.14
CA ARG A 196 5.39 -1.41 13.55
C ARG A 196 4.46 -0.43 14.27
N ASP A 197 4.73 0.86 14.16
CA ASP A 197 4.01 1.89 14.91
C ASP A 197 2.56 2.00 14.44
N VAL A 198 2.33 1.94 13.13
CA VAL A 198 1.00 1.87 12.51
C VAL A 198 0.27 0.59 12.94
N SER A 199 0.91 -0.57 12.90
CA SER A 199 0.30 -1.83 13.32
C SER A 199 -0.14 -1.77 14.78
N LEU A 200 0.70 -1.23 15.67
CA LEU A 200 0.35 -1.04 17.08
C LEU A 200 -0.81 -0.06 17.25
N ALA A 201 -0.83 1.04 16.49
CA ALA A 201 -1.92 2.01 16.52
C ALA A 201 -3.24 1.38 16.06
N VAL A 202 -3.24 0.67 14.93
CA VAL A 202 -4.40 -0.07 14.42
C VAL A 202 -4.90 -1.04 15.48
N MET A 203 -4.02 -1.87 16.05
CA MET A 203 -4.39 -2.82 17.08
C MET A 203 -4.95 -2.17 18.35
N ALA A 204 -4.43 -1.00 18.74
CA ALA A 204 -4.96 -0.24 19.87
C ALA A 204 -6.37 0.30 19.59
N HIS A 205 -6.65 0.74 18.37
CA HIS A 205 -8.01 1.13 17.95
C HIS A 205 -8.96 -0.07 17.93
N MET A 206 -8.54 -1.21 17.36
CA MET A 206 -9.33 -2.44 17.34
C MET A 206 -9.63 -2.92 18.77
N GLY A 207 -8.65 -2.93 19.65
CA GLY A 207 -8.84 -3.33 21.04
C GLY A 207 -9.84 -2.45 21.80
N ARG A 208 -9.83 -1.13 21.55
CA ARG A 208 -10.83 -0.22 22.14
C ARG A 208 -12.25 -0.50 21.62
N ILE A 209 -12.40 -0.74 20.31
CA ILE A 209 -13.71 -1.04 19.70
C ILE A 209 -14.24 -2.38 20.19
N LEU A 210 -13.37 -3.39 20.26
CA LEU A 210 -13.72 -4.77 20.58
C LEU A 210 -13.74 -5.07 22.09
N GLY A 211 -13.30 -4.14 22.93
CA GLY A 211 -13.25 -4.31 24.38
C GLY A 211 -12.17 -5.30 24.85
N TRP A 212 -11.07 -5.44 24.09
CA TRP A 212 -9.90 -6.19 24.55
C TRP A 212 -9.27 -5.45 25.72
N SER A 213 -9.27 -6.09 26.90
CA SER A 213 -8.71 -5.57 28.15
C SER A 213 -7.37 -6.21 28.48
#